data_AF-A0A4V2WMW6-F1
#
_entry.id   AF-A0A4V2WMW6-F1
#
_cell.length_a   1.000
_cell.length_b   1.000
_cell.length_c   1.000
_cell.angle_alpha   90.00
_cell.angle_beta   90.00
_cell.angle_gamma   90.00
#
_symmetry.space_group_name_H-M   'P 1'
#
loop_
_entity.id
_entity.type
_entity.pdbx_description
1 polymer ?
#
loop_
_entity_poly.entity_id
_entity_poly.type
_entity_poly.pdbx_seq_one_letter_code
_entity_poly.pdbx_strand_id
1 'polypeptide(L)' 'MNAYIRFYNYEWLQAKLNGLSPMEFRTKAA' A
#
# COMPACT_ATOMS: atom_id res chain seq x y z
N MET A 1 14.99 14.06 -2.35
CA MET A 1 13.58 14.35 -2.71
C MET A 1 12.81 13.10 -3.13
N ASN A 2 13.24 12.38 -4.19
CA ASN A 2 12.47 11.25 -4.74
C ASN A 2 12.39 10.01 -3.81
N ALA A 3 13.48 9.72 -3.08
CA ALA A 3 13.52 8.60 -2.13
C ALA A 3 12.56 8.77 -0.93
N TYR A 4 12.39 10.00 -0.44
CA TYR A 4 11.50 10.30 0.68
C TYR A 4 10.02 10.14 0.29
N ILE A 5 9.66 10.60 -0.92
CA ILE A 5 8.32 10.43 -1.48
C ILE A 5 8.01 8.93 -1.67
N ARG A 6 8.99 8.17 -2.16
CA ARG A 6 8.83 6.72 -2.39
C ARG A 6 8.66 5.94 -1.09
N PHE A 7 9.41 6.30 -0.04
CA PHE A 7 9.31 5.70 1.28
C PHE A 7 7.94 5.97 1.92
N TYR A 8 7.51 7.24 1.93
CA TYR A 8 6.25 7.63 2.57
C TYR A 8 5.02 7.06 1.85
N ASN A 9 5.02 7.04 0.51
CA ASN A 9 3.97 6.39 -0.26
C ASN A 9 3.93 4.87 -0.04
N TYR A 10 5.09 4.23 0.16
CA TYR A 10 5.17 2.79 0.37
C TYR A 10 4.62 2.39 1.76
N GLU A 11 5.01 3.10 2.81
CA GLU A 11 4.52 2.89 4.17
C GLU A 11 3.00 3.13 4.28
N TRP A 12 2.52 4.23 3.69
CA TRP A 12 1.09 4.55 3.69
C TRP A 12 0.26 3.55 2.86
N LEU A 13 0.80 3.11 1.72
CA LEU A 13 0.16 2.08 0.89
C LEU A 13 0.09 0.74 1.64
N GLN A 14 1.17 0.29 2.29
CA GLN A 14 1.15 -0.94 3.10
C GLN A 14 0.16 -0.85 4.26
N ALA A 15 0.10 0.29 4.96
CA ALA A 15 -0.86 0.50 6.04
C ALA A 15 -2.31 0.41 5.54
N LYS A 16 -2.61 1.03 4.39
CA LYS A 16 -3.95 0.97 3.77
C LYS A 16 -4.35 -0.44 3.34
N LEU A 17 -3.37 -1.24 2.94
CA LEU A 17 -3.58 -2.63 2.58
C LEU A 17 -3.82 -3.53 3.80
N ASN A 18 -3.63 -3.06 5.04
CA ASN A 18 -3.83 -3.85 6.27
C ASN A 18 -3.09 -5.21 6.24
N GLY A 19 -1.87 -5.22 5.70
CA GLY A 19 -1.08 -6.45 5.54
C GLY A 19 -1.51 -7.36 4.38
N LEU A 20 -2.50 -6.96 3.58
CA LEU A 20 -2.90 -7.65 2.36
C LEU A 20 -1.98 -7.27 1.20
N SER A 21 -1.80 -8.17 0.25
CA SER A 21 -1.29 -7.78 -1.05
C SER A 21 -2.31 -6.91 -1.79
N PRO A 22 -1.89 -6.05 -2.74
CA PRO A 22 -2.80 -5.26 -3.55
C PRO A 22 -3.88 -6.08 -4.27
N MET A 23 -3.58 -7.35 -4.59
CA MET A 23 -4.53 -8.24 -5.23
C MET A 23 -5.60 -8.70 -4.25
N GLU A 24 -5.21 -9.14 -3.05
CA GLU A 24 -6.11 -9.54 -1.96
C GLU A 24 -7.02 -8.39 -1.51
N PHE A 25 -6.48 -7.17 -1.42
CA PHE A 25 -7.28 -5.97 -1.13
C PHE A 25 -8.35 -5.72 -2.19
N ARG A 26 -8.02 -5.92 -3.48
CA ARG A 26 -8.99 -5.79 -4.59
C ARG A 26 -10.03 -6.90 -4.60
N THR A 27 -9.67 -8.12 -4.22
CA THR A 27 -10.60 -9.27 -4.24
C THR A 27 -11.59 -9.22 -3.09
N LYS A 28 -11.22 -8.64 -1.94
CA LYS A 28 -12.12 -8.51 -0.77
C LYS A 28 -13.21 -7.44 -0.95
N ALA A 29 -13.06 -6.56 -1.94
CA ALA A 29 -14.03 -5.52 -2.25
C ALA A 29 -15.09 -5.95 -3.30
N ALA A 30 -14.97 -7.17 -3.84
CA ALA A 30 -15.89 -7.76 -4.81
C ALA A 30 -16.92 -8.68 -4.13
#